data_AF-A0A968UK56-F1
#
_entry.id   AF-A0A968UK56-F1
#
_cell.length_a   1.000
_cell.length_b   1.000
_cell.length_c   1.000
_cell.angle_alpha   90.00
_cell.angle_beta   90.00
_cell.angle_gamma   90.00
#
_symmetry.space_group_name_H-M   'P 1'
#
loop_
_entity.id
_entity.type
_entity.pdbx_description
1 polymer ?
#
loop_
_entity_poly.entity_id
_entity_poly.type
_entity_poly.pdbx_seq_one_letter_code
_entity_poly.pdbx_strand_id
1 'polypeptide(L)'
;FLSANYDFSRTLLKIVSSLTKSSAKGPLKIGVFGLGIQLKGLVPEQLTGGTQYQDPIGIAKEMVQELQGKGCHLIICLSHLGYKYNEDKVSDQKLAQAVEGIDLIIGGHTHTFMDQPQALRQANGHETLIHQVGWAGMRLGRVDYVFEKIRKKEIYLSMIFSTAMTI
;
A
#
# COMPACT_ATOMS: atom_id res chain seq x y z
N PHE A 1 -6.23 12.46 2.71
CA PHE A 1 -6.64 11.27 1.92
C PHE A 1 -5.56 11.03 0.87
N LEU A 2 -5.14 9.78 0.69
CA LEU A 2 -4.16 9.39 -0.32
C LEU A 2 -4.82 8.55 -1.41
N SER A 3 -4.59 8.90 -2.67
CA SER A 3 -4.95 8.05 -3.81
C SER A 3 -4.14 8.46 -5.03
N ALA A 4 -3.38 7.53 -5.59
CA ALA A 4 -2.55 7.76 -6.76
C ALA A 4 -3.27 7.37 -8.06
N ASN A 5 -4.15 6.36 -8.04
CA ASN A 5 -4.76 5.80 -9.25
C ASN A 5 -6.16 6.36 -9.56
N TYR A 6 -6.55 7.46 -8.90
CA TYR A 6 -7.72 8.23 -9.29
C TYR A 6 -7.24 9.58 -9.79
N ASP A 7 -7.62 9.93 -11.02
CA ASP A 7 -7.46 11.28 -11.52
C ASP A 7 -8.66 12.13 -11.10
N PHE A 8 -8.37 13.16 -10.31
CA PHE A 8 -9.35 14.14 -9.80
C PHE A 8 -9.29 15.48 -10.53
N SER A 9 -8.51 15.60 -11.62
CA SER A 9 -8.30 16.86 -12.37
C SER A 9 -9.60 17.51 -12.88
N ARG A 10 -10.66 16.72 -13.04
CA ARG A 10 -11.99 17.16 -13.47
C ARG A 10 -12.96 17.41 -12.30
N THR A 11 -12.46 17.41 -11.08
CA THR A 11 -13.24 17.56 -9.85
C THR A 11 -12.73 18.74 -9.03
N LEU A 12 -13.48 19.14 -8.00
CA LEU A 12 -13.03 20.14 -7.03
C LEU A 12 -12.06 19.57 -5.97
N LEU A 13 -11.84 18.26 -5.97
CA LEU A 13 -11.05 17.58 -4.94
C LEU A 13 -9.55 17.77 -5.17
N LYS A 14 -8.83 18.09 -4.11
CA LYS A 14 -7.36 18.10 -4.07
C LYS A 14 -6.88 16.93 -3.24
N ILE A 15 -6.40 15.89 -3.93
CA ILE A 15 -5.93 14.65 -3.31
C ILE A 15 -4.42 14.54 -3.48
N VAL A 16 -3.76 13.95 -2.48
CA VAL A 16 -2.32 13.69 -2.49
C VAL A 16 -2.10 12.26 -2.96
N SER A 17 -1.16 12.03 -3.88
CA SER A 17 -0.84 10.69 -4.38
C SER A 17 0.11 9.94 -3.45
N SER A 18 1.14 10.63 -2.96
CA SER A 18 2.12 10.12 -1.99
C SER A 18 2.56 11.13 -0.95
N LEU A 19 3.11 10.63 0.14
CA LEU A 19 3.79 11.39 1.18
C LEU A 19 5.14 10.72 1.47
N THR A 20 6.09 11.52 1.92
CA THR A 20 7.35 11.00 2.46
C THR A 20 7.54 11.51 3.89
N LYS A 21 8.10 10.66 4.75
CA LYS A 21 8.46 11.01 6.12
C LYS A 21 9.88 10.57 6.41
N SER A 22 10.75 11.53 6.72
CA SER A 22 12.08 11.25 7.23
C SER A 22 12.06 11.06 8.75
N SER A 23 12.92 10.18 9.25
CA SER A 23 13.22 10.08 10.67
C SER A 23 13.85 11.38 11.17
N ALA A 24 13.52 11.76 12.41
CA ALA A 24 14.19 12.87 13.09
C ALA A 24 15.65 12.53 13.46
N LYS A 25 15.97 11.24 13.57
CA LYS A 25 17.28 10.73 13.95
C LYS A 25 17.73 9.68 12.93
N GLY A 26 18.55 10.10 11.97
CA GLY A 26 19.18 9.21 11.00
C GLY A 26 18.61 9.27 9.58
N PRO A 27 19.14 8.44 8.66
CA PRO A 27 18.85 8.55 7.23
C PRO A 27 17.50 7.96 6.81
N LEU A 28 16.79 7.27 7.71
CA LEU A 28 15.55 6.56 7.37
C LEU A 28 14.51 7.51 6.78
N LYS A 29 13.95 7.09 5.65
CA LYS A 29 12.87 7.79 4.95
C LYS A 29 11.83 6.78 4.51
N ILE A 30 10.57 7.05 4.81
CA ILE A 30 9.42 6.19 4.51
C ILE A 30 8.58 6.89 3.45
N GLY A 31 8.25 6.19 2.38
CA GLY A 31 7.29 6.60 1.36
C GLY A 31 5.95 5.94 1.60
N VAL A 32 4.86 6.69 1.46
CA VAL A 32 3.49 6.17 1.58
C VAL A 32 2.69 6.64 0.39
N PHE A 33 1.99 5.74 -0.30
CA PHE A 33 1.06 6.08 -1.37
C PHE A 33 -0.26 5.31 -1.22
N GLY A 34 -1.32 5.78 -1.87
CA GLY A 34 -2.66 5.18 -1.76
C GLY A 34 -3.16 4.61 -3.08
N LEU A 35 -3.94 3.52 -3.03
CA LEU A 35 -4.66 2.98 -4.18
C LEU A 35 -6.13 2.71 -3.84
N GLY A 36 -7.01 3.09 -4.76
CA GLY A 36 -8.45 2.85 -4.70
C GLY A 36 -8.92 1.76 -5.66
N ILE A 37 -10.13 1.25 -5.41
CA ILE A 37 -10.79 0.24 -6.24
C ILE A 37 -11.57 0.85 -7.40
N GLN A 38 -11.80 0.08 -8.47
CA GLN A 38 -12.65 0.57 -9.55
C GLN A 38 -14.07 0.89 -9.05
N LEU A 39 -14.50 2.14 -9.24
CA LEU A 39 -15.80 2.63 -8.74
C LEU A 39 -16.99 2.11 -9.55
N LYS A 40 -16.79 1.74 -10.81
CA LYS A 40 -17.85 1.23 -11.69
C LYS A 40 -18.49 -0.02 -11.08
N GLY A 41 -19.81 0.03 -10.88
CA GLY A 41 -20.57 -1.06 -10.25
C GLY A 41 -20.60 -1.02 -8.72
N LEU A 42 -19.83 -0.13 -8.08
CA LEU A 42 -19.84 0.08 -6.63
C LEU A 42 -20.47 1.42 -6.24
N VAL A 43 -20.32 2.44 -7.10
CA VAL A 43 -20.83 3.79 -6.89
C VAL A 43 -21.70 4.18 -8.09
N PRO A 44 -22.89 4.78 -7.87
CA PRO A 44 -23.68 5.36 -8.94
C PRO A 44 -22.87 6.35 -9.78
N GLU A 45 -22.92 6.22 -11.10
CA GLU A 45 -22.09 6.99 -12.04
C GLU A 45 -22.23 8.51 -11.84
N GLN A 46 -23.44 8.97 -11.53
CA GLN A 46 -23.77 10.38 -11.29
C GLN A 46 -23.00 10.96 -10.08
N LEU A 47 -22.54 10.11 -9.16
CA LEU A 47 -21.80 10.50 -7.96
C LEU A 47 -20.28 10.46 -8.14
N THR A 48 -19.78 9.96 -9.29
CA THR A 48 -18.34 9.87 -9.57
C THR A 48 -17.72 11.21 -9.94
N GLY A 49 -18.52 12.22 -10.29
CA GLY A 49 -18.09 13.63 -10.36
C GLY A 49 -16.93 13.93 -11.31
N GLY A 50 -16.66 13.07 -12.30
CA GLY A 50 -15.53 13.20 -13.23
C GLY A 50 -14.22 12.52 -12.77
N THR A 51 -14.24 11.81 -11.63
CA THR A 51 -13.12 10.97 -11.18
C THR A 51 -12.85 9.84 -12.16
N GLN A 52 -11.61 9.74 -12.64
CA GLN A 52 -11.20 8.69 -13.57
C GLN A 52 -10.36 7.64 -12.86
N TYR A 53 -10.70 6.37 -13.06
CA TYR A 53 -9.94 5.24 -12.56
C TYR A 53 -8.79 4.92 -13.51
N GLN A 54 -7.58 4.82 -12.97
CA GLN A 54 -6.38 4.42 -13.71
C GLN A 54 -5.95 3.01 -13.27
N ASP A 55 -5.19 2.32 -14.13
CA ASP A 55 -4.66 0.99 -13.81
C ASP A 55 -3.80 1.05 -12.53
N PRO A 56 -4.22 0.37 -11.44
CA PRO A 56 -3.50 0.43 -10.18
C PRO A 56 -2.10 -0.18 -10.27
N ILE A 57 -1.85 -1.13 -11.17
CA ILE A 57 -0.53 -1.77 -11.28
C ILE A 57 0.47 -0.81 -11.91
N GLY A 58 0.13 -0.20 -13.05
CA GLY A 58 0.96 0.82 -13.70
C GLY A 58 1.28 1.98 -12.77
N ILE A 59 0.26 2.54 -12.12
CA ILE A 59 0.42 3.65 -11.17
C ILE A 59 1.31 3.24 -9.99
N ALA A 60 1.13 2.04 -9.42
CA ALA A 60 1.97 1.59 -8.31
C ALA A 60 3.45 1.48 -8.71
N LYS A 61 3.77 1.04 -9.94
CA LYS A 61 5.15 1.02 -10.45
C LYS A 61 5.75 2.42 -10.51
N GLU A 62 5.01 3.39 -11.01
CA GLU A 62 5.43 4.80 -11.05
C GLU A 62 5.68 5.34 -9.63
N MET A 63 4.76 5.06 -8.70
CA MET A 63 4.90 5.50 -7.31
C MET A 63 6.11 4.89 -6.62
N VAL A 64 6.37 3.60 -6.83
CA VAL A 64 7.58 2.95 -6.30
C VAL A 64 8.83 3.62 -6.86
N GLN A 65 8.92 3.80 -8.18
CA GLN A 65 10.07 4.46 -8.81
C GLN A 65 10.29 5.87 -8.27
N GLU A 66 9.23 6.66 -8.13
CA GLU A 66 9.28 8.01 -7.56
C GLU A 66 9.81 8.00 -6.13
N LEU A 67 9.27 7.13 -5.27
CA LEU A 67 9.63 7.06 -3.85
C LEU A 67 11.03 6.51 -3.64
N GLN A 68 11.47 5.53 -4.45
CA GLN A 68 12.85 5.05 -4.47
C GLN A 68 13.80 6.16 -4.94
N GLY A 69 13.45 6.93 -5.98
CA GLY A 69 14.21 8.09 -6.45
C GLY A 69 14.34 9.19 -5.39
N LYS A 70 13.35 9.32 -4.51
CA LYS A 70 13.39 10.18 -3.31
C LYS A 70 14.25 9.60 -2.17
N GLY A 71 14.80 8.40 -2.31
CA GLY A 71 15.62 7.72 -1.31
C GLY A 71 14.79 7.16 -0.15
N CYS A 72 13.54 6.73 -0.40
CA CYS A 72 12.77 5.99 0.61
C CYS A 72 13.37 4.59 0.79
N HIS A 73 13.47 4.17 2.04
CA HIS A 73 14.00 2.86 2.45
C HIS A 73 12.87 1.89 2.80
N LEU A 74 11.66 2.41 3.01
CA LEU A 74 10.43 1.65 3.22
C LEU A 74 9.33 2.32 2.39
N ILE A 75 8.61 1.55 1.58
CA ILE A 75 7.50 1.98 0.76
C ILE A 75 6.25 1.23 1.19
N ILE A 76 5.26 1.98 1.68
CA ILE A 76 3.99 1.46 2.16
C ILE A 76 2.89 1.85 1.18
N CYS A 77 2.13 0.87 0.71
CA CYS A 77 0.90 1.07 -0.03
C CYS A 77 -0.30 0.99 0.92
N LEU A 78 -1.09 2.05 1.00
CA LEU A 78 -2.41 2.05 1.63
C LEU A 78 -3.43 1.66 0.56
N SER A 79 -3.82 0.39 0.53
CA SER A 79 -4.64 -0.17 -0.52
C SER A 79 -6.09 -0.35 -0.09
N HIS A 80 -7.01 0.04 -0.96
CA HIS A 80 -8.41 -0.35 -0.88
C HIS A 80 -8.81 -1.26 -2.06
N LEU A 81 -7.85 -1.96 -2.68
CA LEU A 81 -8.11 -2.87 -3.81
C LEU A 81 -8.79 -4.17 -3.37
N GLY A 82 -8.55 -4.62 -2.14
CA GLY A 82 -9.06 -5.89 -1.63
C GLY A 82 -8.01 -6.99 -1.67
N TYR A 83 -7.99 -7.84 -0.64
CA TYR A 83 -6.97 -8.86 -0.46
C TYR A 83 -6.88 -9.84 -1.64
N LYS A 84 -7.99 -10.52 -1.96
CA LYS A 84 -8.08 -11.54 -3.02
C LYS A 84 -9.49 -11.58 -3.61
N TYR A 85 -9.57 -11.87 -4.90
CA TYR A 85 -10.82 -12.15 -5.63
C TYR A 85 -10.71 -13.47 -6.40
N ASN A 86 -11.86 -14.04 -6.76
CA ASN A 86 -11.92 -15.20 -7.66
C ASN A 86 -11.95 -14.75 -9.13
N GLU A 87 -12.43 -13.54 -9.40
CA GLU A 87 -12.49 -12.95 -10.72
C GLU A 87 -11.15 -12.37 -11.17
N ASP A 88 -11.05 -12.04 -12.47
CA ASP A 88 -9.90 -11.30 -12.97
C ASP A 88 -9.97 -9.80 -12.63
N LYS A 89 -9.80 -9.53 -11.34
CA LYS A 89 -9.73 -8.19 -10.76
C LYS A 89 -8.40 -8.01 -10.06
N VAL A 90 -7.82 -6.82 -10.11
CA VAL A 90 -6.60 -6.51 -9.37
C VAL A 90 -6.90 -6.52 -7.87
N SER A 91 -6.12 -7.29 -7.12
CA SER A 91 -6.18 -7.41 -5.66
C SER A 91 -4.81 -7.08 -5.06
N ASP A 92 -4.72 -6.97 -3.73
CA ASP A 92 -3.46 -6.75 -3.03
C ASP A 92 -2.44 -7.85 -3.32
N GLN A 93 -2.89 -9.12 -3.43
CA GLN A 93 -2.03 -10.24 -3.82
C GLN A 93 -1.49 -10.10 -5.25
N LYS A 94 -2.33 -9.72 -6.22
CA LYS A 94 -1.87 -9.49 -7.61
C LYS A 94 -0.94 -8.29 -7.70
N LEU A 95 -1.23 -7.22 -6.93
CA LEU A 95 -0.38 -6.03 -6.85
C LEU A 95 1.01 -6.37 -6.33
N ALA A 96 1.10 -7.08 -5.20
CA ALA A 96 2.38 -7.51 -4.60
C ALA A 96 3.20 -8.40 -5.55
N GLN A 97 2.54 -9.24 -6.35
CA GLN A 97 3.24 -10.07 -7.34
C GLN A 97 3.76 -9.25 -8.52
N ALA A 98 2.98 -8.27 -9.00
CA ALA A 98 3.26 -7.51 -10.21
C ALA A 98 4.16 -6.27 -10.01
N VAL A 99 4.31 -5.79 -8.78
CA VAL A 99 5.01 -4.54 -8.46
C VAL A 99 6.09 -4.79 -7.42
N GLU A 100 7.32 -4.91 -7.90
CA GLU A 100 8.51 -4.98 -7.06
C GLU A 100 8.75 -3.64 -6.33
N GLY A 101 9.29 -3.69 -5.11
CA GLY A 101 9.68 -2.51 -4.34
C GLY A 101 8.61 -1.95 -3.38
N ILE A 102 7.43 -2.58 -3.27
CA ILE A 102 6.47 -2.29 -2.19
C ILE A 102 6.79 -3.19 -1.00
N ASP A 103 7.23 -2.63 0.12
CA ASP A 103 7.58 -3.44 1.30
C ASP A 103 6.34 -3.91 2.06
N LEU A 104 5.32 -3.04 2.18
CA LEU A 104 4.11 -3.29 2.95
C LEU A 104 2.86 -2.80 2.23
N ILE A 105 1.85 -3.64 2.15
CA ILE A 105 0.48 -3.29 1.76
C ILE A 105 -0.41 -3.39 3.00
N ILE A 106 -0.99 -2.25 3.40
CA ILE A 106 -2.08 -2.20 4.37
C ILE A 106 -3.38 -2.16 3.57
N GLY A 107 -4.05 -3.30 3.49
CA GLY A 107 -5.21 -3.55 2.65
C GLY A 107 -6.55 -3.20 3.30
N GLY A 108 -7.61 -3.30 2.51
CA GLY A 108 -8.98 -2.97 2.88
C GLY A 108 -10.01 -3.64 1.98
N HIS A 109 -11.22 -3.09 1.91
CA HIS A 109 -12.33 -3.50 1.03
C HIS A 109 -12.96 -4.88 1.32
N THR A 110 -12.19 -5.96 1.27
CA THR A 110 -12.69 -7.35 1.40
C THR A 110 -13.10 -7.75 2.81
N HIS A 111 -12.91 -6.86 3.78
CA HIS A 111 -13.14 -7.10 5.21
C HIS A 111 -12.40 -8.35 5.76
N THR A 112 -11.27 -8.73 5.14
CA THR A 112 -10.47 -9.90 5.51
C THR A 112 -9.89 -9.71 6.92
N PHE A 113 -10.14 -10.69 7.79
CA PHE A 113 -9.48 -10.80 9.10
C PHE A 113 -8.20 -11.62 8.94
N MET A 114 -7.06 -10.99 9.14
CA MET A 114 -5.77 -11.66 9.17
C MET A 114 -5.22 -11.60 10.59
N ASP A 115 -4.82 -12.74 11.13
CA ASP A 115 -4.16 -12.78 12.45
C ASP A 115 -2.69 -12.35 12.34
N GLN A 116 -2.07 -12.58 11.17
CA GLN A 116 -0.72 -12.16 10.82
C GLN A 116 -0.64 -11.71 9.35
N PRO A 117 0.34 -10.87 8.97
CA PRO A 117 0.57 -10.50 7.58
C PRO A 117 0.93 -11.71 6.72
N GLN A 118 0.50 -11.69 5.46
CA GLN A 118 0.96 -12.63 4.46
C GLN A 118 2.22 -12.08 3.80
N ALA A 119 3.30 -12.85 3.79
CA ALA A 119 4.47 -12.59 2.96
C ALA A 119 4.25 -13.14 1.54
N LEU A 120 4.49 -12.29 0.53
CA LEU A 120 4.56 -12.69 -0.87
C LEU A 120 5.95 -12.38 -1.41
N ARG A 121 6.65 -13.44 -1.79
CA ARG A 121 8.00 -13.34 -2.34
C ARG A 121 7.97 -13.40 -3.86
N GLN A 122 8.65 -12.45 -4.48
CA GLN A 122 8.83 -12.37 -5.92
C GLN A 122 10.09 -13.14 -6.35
N ALA A 123 10.20 -13.44 -7.65
CA ALA A 123 11.29 -14.26 -8.18
C ALA A 123 12.69 -13.63 -7.98
N ASN A 124 12.77 -12.30 -7.92
CA ASN A 124 13.99 -11.55 -7.64
C ASN A 124 14.41 -11.59 -6.15
N GLY A 125 13.62 -12.23 -5.28
CA GLY A 125 13.85 -12.35 -3.85
C GLY A 125 13.25 -11.24 -2.99
N HIS A 126 12.69 -10.18 -3.60
CA HIS A 126 11.95 -9.12 -2.91
C HIS A 126 10.68 -9.69 -2.28
N GLU A 127 10.35 -9.22 -1.07
CA GLU A 127 9.20 -9.66 -0.31
C GLU A 127 8.28 -8.48 0.00
N THR A 128 7.00 -8.64 -0.31
CA THR A 128 5.94 -7.70 0.09
C THR A 128 5.09 -8.34 1.16
N LEU A 129 4.88 -7.63 2.27
CA LEU A 129 3.95 -8.03 3.32
C LEU A 129 2.56 -7.44 3.03
N ILE A 130 1.52 -8.25 3.17
CA ILE A 130 0.11 -7.82 3.05
C ILE A 130 -0.59 -8.04 4.37
N HIS A 131 -1.28 -7.01 4.87
CA HIS A 131 -2.07 -7.15 6.09
C HIS A 131 -3.40 -6.40 6.02
N GLN A 132 -4.45 -7.02 6.57
CA GLN A 132 -5.79 -6.45 6.71
C GLN A 132 -6.41 -6.87 8.04
N VAL A 133 -7.09 -5.93 8.70
CA VAL A 133 -7.59 -6.07 10.08
C VAL A 133 -9.11 -6.09 10.17
N GLY A 134 -9.77 -6.62 9.15
CA GLY A 134 -11.22 -6.71 9.09
C GLY A 134 -11.91 -5.36 8.83
N TRP A 135 -12.93 -5.06 9.63
CA TRP A 135 -13.83 -3.90 9.47
C TRP A 135 -14.45 -3.46 10.81
N ALA A 136 -15.23 -2.38 10.79
CA ALA A 136 -15.93 -1.80 11.96
C ALA A 136 -15.05 -1.41 13.15
N GLY A 137 -13.73 -1.30 12.97
CA GLY A 137 -12.82 -0.98 14.08
C GLY A 137 -12.77 -2.06 15.16
N MET A 138 -13.16 -3.31 14.84
CA MET A 138 -13.13 -4.41 15.80
C MET A 138 -11.72 -4.89 16.13
N ARG A 139 -10.74 -4.63 15.25
CA ARG A 139 -9.34 -4.97 15.47
C ARG A 139 -8.43 -3.79 15.16
N LEU A 140 -7.32 -3.74 15.88
CA LEU A 140 -6.17 -2.87 15.61
C LEU A 140 -4.98 -3.72 15.15
N GLY A 141 -4.44 -3.40 13.98
CA GLY A 141 -3.23 -4.03 13.45
C GLY A 141 -1.98 -3.32 13.92
N ARG A 142 -0.95 -4.10 14.23
CA ARG A 142 0.40 -3.63 14.50
C ARG A 142 1.39 -4.41 13.64
N VAL A 143 2.26 -3.69 12.95
CA VAL A 143 3.38 -4.24 12.19
C VAL A 143 4.64 -3.55 12.67
N ASP A 144 5.56 -4.32 13.26
CA ASP A 144 6.84 -3.82 13.75
C ASP A 144 7.95 -4.12 12.73
N TYR A 145 8.48 -3.06 12.12
CA TYR A 145 9.69 -3.12 11.30
C TYR A 145 10.91 -2.66 12.09
N VAL A 146 11.99 -3.42 11.99
CA VAL A 146 13.29 -3.07 12.56
C VAL A 146 14.26 -2.75 11.44
N PHE A 147 14.94 -1.62 11.63
CA PHE A 147 15.93 -1.10 10.71
C PHE A 147 17.31 -1.21 11.36
N GLU A 148 18.17 -2.03 10.78
CA GLU A 148 19.56 -2.17 11.23
C GLU A 148 20.51 -1.44 10.28
N LYS A 149 21.43 -0.66 10.85
CA LYS A 149 22.45 0.04 10.08
C LYS A 149 23.66 -0.87 9.91
N ILE A 150 23.77 -1.51 8.74
CA ILE A 150 24.86 -2.45 8.49
C ILE A 150 26.12 -1.69 8.02
N ARG A 151 26.01 -0.61 7.24
CA ARG A 151 27.09 0.36 6.87
C ARG A 151 26.52 1.76 6.58
N LYS A 152 27.37 2.79 6.37
CA LYS A 152 26.98 4.21 6.14
C LYS A 152 25.86 4.45 5.11
N LYS A 153 25.52 3.48 4.25
CA LYS A 153 24.48 3.56 3.19
C LYS A 153 23.46 2.42 3.17
N GLU A 154 23.63 1.35 3.96
CA GLU A 154 22.76 0.18 3.88
C GLU A 154 21.94 0.03 5.16
N ILE A 155 20.62 0.10 5.02
CA ILE A 155 19.66 -0.16 6.07
C ILE A 155 18.99 -1.50 5.73
N TYR A 156 19.13 -2.49 6.62
CA TYR A 156 18.43 -3.76 6.50
C TYR A 156 17.07 -3.66 7.15
N LEU A 157 16.07 -4.21 6.49
CA LEU A 157 14.69 -4.21 6.93
C LEU A 157 14.28 -5.64 7.27
N SER A 158 13.82 -5.85 8.51
CA SER A 158 13.16 -7.10 8.88
C SER A 158 11.89 -6.81 9.66
N MET A 159 10.84 -7.59 9.41
CA MET A 159 9.64 -7.61 10.25
C MET A 159 9.89 -8.59 11.41
N ILE A 160 9.71 -8.13 12.64
CA ILE A 160 9.95 -8.97 13.83
C ILE A 160 8.66 -9.44 14.47
N PHE A 161 7.60 -8.62 14.43
CA PHE A 161 6.34 -8.96 15.08
C PHE A 161 5.16 -8.30 14.37
N SER A 162 4.09 -9.06 14.19
CA SER A 162 2.82 -8.50 13.77
C SER A 162 1.66 -9.26 14.38
N THR A 163 0.69 -8.51 14.89
CA THR A 163 -0.52 -9.04 15.52
C THR A 163 -1.70 -8.13 15.22
N ALA A 164 -2.88 -8.73 15.14
CA ALA A 164 -4.14 -8.03 15.21
C ALA A 164 -4.78 -8.31 16.57
N MET A 165 -5.11 -7.25 17.32
CA MET A 165 -5.76 -7.37 18.63
C MET A 165 -7.22 -6.93 18.51
N THR A 166 -8.12 -7.64 19.18
CA THR A 166 -9.53 -7.21 19.31
C THR A 166 -9.58 -6.07 20.33
N ILE A 167 -10.33 -5.01 20.00
CA ILE A 167 -10.50 -3.82 20.86
C ILE A 167 -11.65 -4.05 21.85
#